data_AF-A0A1J5JG82-F1
#
_entry.id   AF-A0A1J5JG82-F1
#
_cell.length_a   1.000
_cell.length_b   1.000
_cell.length_c   1.000
_cell.angle_alpha   90.00
_cell.angle_beta   90.00
_cell.angle_gamma   90.00
#
_symmetry.space_group_name_H-M   'P 1'
#
loop_
_entity.id
_entity.type
_entity.pdbx_description
1 polymer ?
#
loop_
_entity_poly.entity_id
_entity_poly.type
_entity_poly.pdbx_seq_one_letter_code
_entity_poly.pdbx_strand_id
1 'polypeptide(L)'
;MREGILRLKRDAGGYRHYIETASGEQVELHCGCRLAVQMAKMKYLDRYSDEILYEPAGWLQGRYEASLYDDNPKAYLYFSVYPGQELACVLPEGIKARTGPGA
;
A
#
# COMPACT_ATOMS: atom_id res chain seq x y z
N MET A 1 0.18 -9.82 11.66
CA MET A 1 0.14 -8.78 10.61
C MET A 1 1.20 -7.76 10.97
N ARG A 2 2.10 -7.41 10.04
CA ARG A 2 3.16 -6.42 10.28
C ARG A 2 2.76 -5.13 9.59
N GLU A 3 2.65 -4.05 10.36
CA GLU A 3 2.24 -2.72 9.89
C GLU A 3 3.45 -1.80 9.76
N GLY A 4 3.46 -0.97 8.72
CA GLY A 4 4.55 -0.06 8.46
C GLY A 4 4.33 0.80 7.22
N ILE A 5 5.43 1.28 6.67
CA ILE A 5 5.46 2.16 5.50
C ILE A 5 6.01 1.38 4.31
N LEU A 6 5.32 1.48 3.17
CA LEU A 6 5.81 0.92 1.91
C LEU A 6 7.03 1.70 1.44
N ARG A 7 8.13 0.98 1.22
CA ARG A 7 9.41 1.52 0.76
C ARG A 7 9.92 0.73 -0.44
N LEU A 8 10.85 1.35 -1.16
CA LEU A 8 11.61 0.73 -2.25
C LEU A 8 13.09 0.74 -1.88
N LYS A 9 13.79 -0.38 -2.10
CA LYS A 9 15.25 -0.45 -2.06
C LYS A 9 15.78 -0.96 -3.39
N ARG A 10 17.03 -0.61 -3.69
CA ARG A 10 17.80 -1.18 -4.80
C ARG A 10 19.05 -1.82 -4.23
N ASP A 11 19.24 -3.10 -4.52
CA ASP A 11 20.46 -3.83 -4.19
C ASP A 11 21.07 -4.48 -5.44
N ALA A 12 22.10 -5.30 -5.27
CA ALA A 12 22.76 -6.01 -6.37
C ALA A 12 21.81 -6.96 -7.13
N GLY A 13 20.71 -7.39 -6.51
CA GLY A 13 19.67 -8.22 -7.10
C GLY A 13 18.53 -7.44 -7.76
N GLY A 14 18.59 -6.10 -7.78
CA GLY A 14 17.61 -5.23 -8.42
C GLY A 14 16.74 -4.46 -7.43
N TYR A 15 15.55 -4.08 -7.88
CA TYR A 15 14.59 -3.34 -7.05
C TYR A 15 13.75 -4.29 -6.19
N ARG A 16 13.45 -3.88 -4.96
CA ARG A 16 12.58 -4.62 -4.04
C ARG A 16 11.74 -3.69 -3.19
N HIS A 17 10.43 -3.94 -3.15
CA HIS A 17 9.56 -3.28 -2.19
C HIS A 17 9.55 -4.04 -0.86
N TYR A 18 9.39 -3.28 0.22
CA TYR A 18 9.28 -3.83 1.57
C TYR A 18 8.41 -2.91 2.43
N ILE A 19 7.92 -3.45 3.55
CA ILE A 19 7.28 -2.68 4.62
C ILE A 19 8.30 -2.43 5.72
N GLU A 20 8.58 -1.17 5.99
CA GLU A 20 9.37 -0.73 7.13
C GLU A 20 8.46 -0.55 8.35
N THR A 21 8.60 -1.41 9.36
CA THR A 21 7.79 -1.34 10.58
C THR A 21 8.29 -0.26 11.53
N ALA A 22 7.49 0.09 12.54
CA ALA A 22 7.87 1.07 13.56
C ALA A 22 9.12 0.67 14.37
N SER A 23 9.47 -0.62 14.43
CA SER A 23 10.69 -1.11 15.08
C SER A 23 11.91 -1.10 14.15
N GLY A 24 11.76 -0.64 12.90
CA GLY A 24 12.80 -0.69 11.87
C GLY A 24 12.96 -2.07 11.20
N GLU A 25 12.04 -3.01 11.43
CA GLU A 25 12.05 -4.29 10.73
C GLU A 25 11.67 -4.06 9.26
N GLN A 26 12.39 -4.69 8.33
CA GLN A 26 12.05 -4.71 6.91
C GLN A 26 11.37 -6.02 6.54
N VAL A 27 10.11 -5.94 6.14
CA VAL A 27 9.31 -7.08 5.69
C VAL A 27 9.23 -7.04 4.18
N GLU A 28 9.93 -7.94 3.50
CA GLU A 28 9.94 -7.98 2.04
C GLU A 28 8.57 -8.35 1.47
N LEU A 29 8.22 -7.75 0.34
CA LEU A 29 6.99 -8.06 -0.37
C LEU A 29 7.25 -8.95 -1.57
N HIS A 30 6.43 -9.98 -1.73
CA HIS A 30 6.42 -10.85 -2.90
C HIS A 30 5.08 -10.72 -3.63
N CYS A 31 5.12 -10.74 -4.97
CA CYS A 31 3.91 -10.76 -5.79
C CYS A 31 2.96 -11.89 -5.34
N GLY A 32 1.67 -11.59 -5.27
CA GLY A 32 0.65 -12.50 -4.75
C GLY A 32 0.39 -12.40 -3.24
N CYS A 33 1.26 -11.75 -2.46
CA CYS A 33 1.03 -11.57 -1.03
C CYS A 33 -0.20 -10.69 -0.75
N ARG A 34 -0.87 -10.97 0.38
CA ARG A 34 -1.96 -10.13 0.88
C ARG A 34 -1.39 -8.86 1.50
N LEU A 35 -1.88 -7.73 1.02
CA LEU A 35 -1.53 -6.41 1.54
C LEU A 35 -2.81 -5.65 1.87
N ALA A 36 -2.77 -4.84 2.93
CA ALA A 36 -3.82 -3.89 3.20
C ALA A 36 -3.23 -2.49 3.32
N VAL A 37 -3.91 -1.51 2.71
CA VAL A 37 -3.49 -0.11 2.68
C VAL A 37 -4.44 0.73 3.51
N GLN A 38 -3.89 1.65 4.31
CA GLN A 38 -4.66 2.54 5.15
C GLN A 38 -5.38 3.57 4.28
N MET A 39 -6.71 3.54 4.27
CA MET A 39 -7.52 4.56 3.59
C MET A 39 -7.66 5.78 4.49
N ALA A 40 -8.02 6.92 3.88
CA ALA A 40 -8.47 8.11 4.59
C ALA A 40 -9.94 8.39 4.27
N LYS A 41 -10.64 9.01 5.23
CA LYS A 41 -11.98 9.55 5.05
C LYS A 41 -11.87 11.06 4.99
N MET A 42 -12.56 11.64 4.01
CA MET A 42 -12.71 13.08 3.88
C MET A 42 -13.73 13.59 4.89
N LYS A 43 -13.40 14.68 5.57
CA LYS A 43 -14.27 15.37 6.52
C LYS A 43 -14.20 16.87 6.27
N TYR A 44 -15.38 17.47 6.10
CA TYR A 44 -15.53 18.93 6.05
C TYR A 44 -15.61 19.47 7.48
N LEU A 45 -14.89 20.57 7.74
CA LEU A 45 -14.87 21.24 9.05
C LEU A 45 -16.24 21.80 9.43
N ASP A 46 -16.91 22.42 8.46
CA ASP A 46 -18.31 22.83 8.53
C ASP A 46 -18.91 22.86 7.11
N ARG A 47 -20.19 23.21 6.98
CA ARG A 47 -20.93 23.19 5.71
C ARG A 47 -20.58 24.34 4.74
N TYR A 48 -19.72 25.27 5.14
CA TYR A 48 -19.31 26.45 4.39
C TYR A 48 -17.80 26.54 4.17
N SER A 49 -17.02 25.63 4.75
CA SER A 49 -15.58 25.57 4.63
C SER A 49 -15.15 24.77 3.39
N ASP A 50 -14.23 25.34 2.61
CA ASP A 50 -13.51 24.65 1.55
C ASP A 50 -12.33 23.81 2.10
N GLU A 51 -12.06 23.88 3.41
CA GLU A 51 -11.01 23.07 4.03
C GLU A 51 -11.45 21.62 4.20
N ILE A 52 -10.72 20.73 3.52
CA ILE A 52 -10.92 19.28 3.60
C ILE A 52 -9.89 18.70 4.56
N LEU A 53 -10.38 18.11 5.65
CA LEU A 53 -9.58 17.29 6.54
C LEU A 53 -9.64 15.83 6.10
N TYR A 54 -8.52 15.13 6.31
CA TYR A 54 -8.42 13.70 6.05
C TYR A 54 -8.10 13.00 7.37
N GLU A 55 -8.97 12.08 7.78
CA GLU A 55 -8.76 11.23 8.97
C GLU A 55 -8.51 9.78 8.53
N PRO A 56 -7.64 9.01 9.24
CA PRO A 56 -7.47 7.59 8.96
C PRO A 56 -8.81 6.84 9.02
N ALA A 57 -9.06 5.98 8.04
CA ALA A 57 -10.30 5.22 7.89
C ALA A 57 -10.05 3.69 7.95
N GLY A 58 -10.84 2.92 7.21
CA GLY A 58 -10.63 1.48 7.09
C GLY A 58 -9.36 1.10 6.34
N TRP A 59 -9.07 -0.19 6.32
CA TRP A 59 -7.96 -0.77 5.55
C TRP A 59 -8.51 -1.41 4.28
N LEU A 60 -8.07 -0.95 3.11
CA LEU A 60 -8.38 -1.57 1.84
C LEU A 60 -7.49 -2.80 1.64
N GLN A 61 -8.09 -3.99 1.64
CA GLN A 61 -7.38 -5.24 1.44
C GLN A 61 -7.28 -5.58 -0.05
N GLY A 62 -6.16 -6.17 -0.44
CA GLY A 62 -5.93 -6.61 -1.80
C GLY A 62 -4.73 -7.54 -1.93
N ARG A 63 -4.43 -7.87 -3.19
CA ARG A 63 -3.24 -8.62 -3.61
C ARG A 63 -2.18 -7.63 -4.07
N TYR A 64 -0.97 -7.78 -3.55
CA TYR A 64 0.18 -7.01 -3.97
C TYR A 64 0.78 -7.61 -5.24
N GLU A 65 1.13 -6.73 -6.19
CA GLU A 65 1.88 -7.06 -7.40
C GLU A 65 2.92 -5.96 -7.65
N ALA A 66 3.95 -6.27 -8.44
CA ALA A 66 5.00 -5.31 -8.77
C ALA A 66 5.52 -5.44 -10.19
N SER A 67 5.89 -4.30 -10.77
CA SER A 67 6.82 -4.23 -11.89
C SER A 67 8.14 -3.67 -11.38
N LEU A 68 9.21 -4.47 -11.44
CA LEU A 68 10.53 -4.14 -10.87
C LEU A 68 11.63 -4.01 -11.94
N TYR A 69 11.28 -4.20 -13.22
CA TYR A 69 12.25 -4.35 -14.32
C TYR A 69 12.68 -3.03 -14.96
N ASP A 70 11.97 -1.93 -14.70
CA ASP A 70 12.23 -0.62 -15.30
C ASP A 70 12.93 0.34 -14.33
N ASP A 71 13.46 1.45 -14.84
CA ASP A 71 13.97 2.58 -14.04
C ASP A 71 12.89 3.24 -13.17
N ASN A 72 11.62 2.84 -13.33
CA ASN A 72 10.48 3.31 -12.56
C ASN A 72 9.69 2.13 -11.96
N PRO A 73 10.19 1.48 -10.90
CA PRO A 73 9.51 0.37 -10.24
C PRO A 73 8.15 0.80 -9.70
N LYS A 74 7.14 -0.06 -9.87
CA LYS A 74 5.78 0.19 -9.42
C LYS A 74 5.27 -0.91 -8.52
N ALA A 75 4.65 -0.50 -7.42
CA ALA A 75 3.84 -1.36 -6.57
C ALA A 75 2.37 -1.19 -6.94
N TYR A 76 1.63 -2.29 -7.00
CA TYR A 76 0.21 -2.31 -7.30
C TYR A 76 -0.56 -3.00 -6.18
N LEU A 77 -1.75 -2.50 -5.88
CA LEU A 77 -2.75 -3.20 -5.09
C LEU A 77 -3.93 -3.55 -5.99
N TYR A 78 -4.16 -4.85 -6.19
CA TYR A 78 -5.34 -5.38 -6.84
C TYR A 78 -6.41 -5.68 -5.79
N PHE A 79 -7.62 -5.15 -5.95
CA PHE A 79 -8.73 -5.37 -5.02
C PHE A 79 -10.04 -5.57 -5.78
N SER A 80 -10.89 -6.45 -5.27
CA SER A 80 -12.18 -6.76 -5.90
C SER A 80 -13.20 -5.66 -5.63
N VAL A 81 -13.89 -5.22 -6.67
CA VAL A 81 -15.02 -4.27 -6.58
C VAL A 81 -16.37 -4.95 -6.77
N TYR A 82 -16.38 -6.09 -7.47
CA TYR A 82 -17.52 -6.97 -7.65
C TYR A 82 -16.98 -8.39 -7.92
N PRO A 83 -17.75 -9.48 -7.69
CA PRO A 83 -17.31 -10.82 -8.06
C PRO A 83 -16.81 -10.90 -9.51
N GLY A 84 -15.54 -11.32 -9.68
CA GLY A 84 -14.88 -11.42 -10.99
C GLY A 84 -14.37 -10.08 -11.56
N GLN A 85 -14.50 -8.97 -10.85
CA GLN A 85 -14.01 -7.65 -11.28
C GLN A 85 -13.00 -7.10 -10.26
N GLU A 86 -11.79 -6.82 -10.74
CA GLU A 86 -10.72 -6.22 -9.95
C GLU A 86 -10.38 -4.83 -10.49
N LEU A 87 -10.08 -3.91 -9.57
CA LEU A 87 -9.35 -2.68 -9.88
C LEU A 87 -7.92 -2.80 -9.36
N ALA A 88 -7.01 -2.07 -10.00
CA ALA A 88 -5.66 -1.92 -9.52
C ALA A 88 -5.37 -0.43 -9.30
N CYS A 89 -4.72 -0.10 -8.19
CA CYS A 89 -4.11 1.21 -7.99
C CYS A 89 -2.59 1.07 -7.88
N VAL A 90 -1.87 2.07 -8.38
CA VAL A 90 -0.43 2.22 -8.13
C VAL A 90 -0.28 2.76 -6.71
N LEU A 91 0.51 2.07 -5.90
CA LEU A 91 0.82 2.49 -4.55
C LEU A 91 2.00 3.47 -4.57
N PRO A 92 1.84 4.68 -4.03
CA PRO A 92 2.97 5.57 -3.86
C PRO A 92 3.90 5.05 -2.77
N GLU A 93 5.21 5.28 -2.92
CA GLU A 93 6.15 5.10 -1.82
C GLU A 93 5.75 6.00 -0.64
N GLY A 94 5.93 5.52 0.59
CA GLY A 94 5.53 6.24 1.80
C GLY A 94 4.09 5.94 2.26
N ILE A 95 3.31 5.18 1.48
CA ILE A 95 1.96 4.81 1.91
C ILE A 95 1.99 3.84 3.09
N LYS A 96 1.06 4.04 4.02
CA LYS A 96 0.91 3.15 5.19
C LYS A 96 0.22 1.86 4.79
N ALA A 97 0.87 0.74 5.07
CA ALA A 97 0.41 -0.59 4.69
C ALA A 97 0.66 -1.62 5.81
N ARG A 98 -0.07 -2.73 5.74
CA ARG A 98 0.17 -3.89 6.62
C ARG A 98 0.07 -5.19 5.84
N THR A 99 0.96 -6.11 6.16
CA THR A 99 0.98 -7.44 5.55
C THR A 99 -0.02 -8.38 6.22
N GLY A 100 -0.68 -9.20 5.41
CA GLY A 100 -1.52 -10.30 5.90
C GLY A 100 -0.69 -11.44 6.51
N PRO A 101 -1.34 -12.46 7.10
CA PRO A 101 -0.66 -13.70 7.47
C PRO A 101 -0.03 -14.36 6.24
N GLY A 102 1.24 -14.78 6.32
CA GLY A 102 1.95 -15.46 5.23
C GLY A 102 2.71 -14.57 4.25
N ALA A 103 2.97 -13.32 4.61
CA ALA A 103 4.01 -12.48 3.97
C ALA A 103 5.38 -12.76 4.61
#